data_AF-A0A0V1AJM0-F1
#
_entry.id   AF-A0A0V1AJM0-F1
#
_cell.length_a   1.000
_cell.length_b   1.000
_cell.length_c   1.000
_cell.angle_alpha   90.00
_cell.angle_beta   90.00
_cell.angle_gamma   90.00
#
_symmetry.space_group_name_H-M   'P 1'
#
loop_
_entity.id
_entity.type
_entity.pdbx_description
1 polymer ?
#
loop_
_entity_poly.entity_id
_entity_poly.type
_entity_poly.pdbx_seq_one_letter_code
_entity_poly.pdbx_strand_id
1 'polypeptide(L)'
;MDMVKKSNFNNDPFLKSFGVQIKAEPMIVSGRVLPPPRLEYGKGNGGRQIILTPKDGAWNSTEFKFFESASCESFGFVSFLPPHKASMLQEFCMQIVRTCRSTGIEMPDSPKFYEQARKND
;
A
#
# COMPACT_ATOMS: atom_id res chain seq x y z
N MET A 1 20.89 19.24 10.46
CA MET A 1 22.31 19.55 10.75
C MET A 1 22.45 20.72 11.73
N ASP A 2 21.60 21.74 11.66
CA ASP A 2 21.63 22.87 12.61
C ASP A 2 21.47 22.49 14.08
N MET A 3 20.76 21.40 14.38
CA MET A 3 20.54 20.99 15.77
C MET A 3 21.86 20.65 16.49
N VAL A 4 22.75 19.86 15.87
CA VAL A 4 24.05 19.49 16.47
C VAL A 4 24.94 20.73 16.69
N LYS A 5 24.90 21.68 15.74
CA LYS A 5 25.62 22.96 15.87
C LYS A 5 25.05 23.82 16.99
N LYS A 6 23.72 23.94 17.10
CA LYS A 6 23.02 24.71 18.15
C LYS A 6 23.19 24.10 19.53
N SER A 7 23.24 22.76 19.63
CA SER A 7 23.45 22.05 20.89
C SER A 7 24.83 22.30 21.50
N ASN A 8 25.81 22.78 20.71
CA ASN A 8 27.13 23.19 21.20
C ASN A 8 27.78 22.16 22.14
N PHE A 9 27.68 20.86 21.79
CA PHE A 9 28.09 19.75 22.65
C PHE A 9 29.55 19.81 23.10
N ASN A 10 30.44 20.37 22.27
CA ASN A 10 31.85 20.57 22.65
C ASN A 10 32.04 21.59 23.77
N ASN A 11 31.00 22.33 24.17
CA ASN A 11 30.97 23.22 25.32
C ASN A 11 30.19 22.68 26.52
N ASP A 12 29.63 21.48 26.42
CA ASP A 12 28.99 20.81 27.55
C ASP A 12 30.05 20.48 28.62
N PRO A 13 29.87 20.93 29.88
CA PRO A 13 30.86 20.71 30.95
C PRO A 13 31.08 19.23 31.29
N PHE A 14 30.03 18.40 31.16
CA PHE A 14 30.13 16.96 31.41
C PHE A 14 30.90 16.30 30.25
N LEU A 15 30.56 16.57 29.00
CA LEU A 15 31.30 15.97 27.87
C LEU A 15 32.78 16.36 27.87
N LYS A 16 33.10 17.62 28.24
CA LYS A 16 34.48 18.07 28.43
C LYS A 16 35.20 17.31 29.53
N SER A 17 34.56 17.04 30.68
CA SER A 17 35.22 16.36 31.80
C SER A 17 35.60 14.91 31.48
N PHE A 18 34.89 14.28 30.53
CA PHE A 18 35.21 12.96 29.99
C PHE A 18 36.09 12.98 28.73
N GLY A 19 36.53 14.16 28.26
CA GLY A 19 37.36 14.29 27.06
C GLY A 19 36.64 13.95 25.74
N VAL A 20 35.31 13.95 25.74
CA VAL A 20 34.49 13.63 24.56
C VAL A 20 34.39 14.85 23.64
N GLN A 21 34.62 14.63 22.35
CA GLN A 21 34.45 15.65 21.31
C GLN A 21 33.46 15.16 20.26
N ILE A 22 32.52 16.02 19.88
CA ILE A 22 31.49 15.74 18.88
C ILE A 22 31.73 16.61 17.66
N LYS A 23 31.92 15.96 16.52
CA LYS A 23 32.01 16.64 15.22
C LYS A 23 30.63 17.13 14.79
N ALA A 24 30.53 18.37 14.34
CA ALA A 24 29.25 18.94 13.92
C ALA A 24 28.82 18.47 12.52
N GLU A 25 29.78 18.05 11.71
CA GLU A 25 29.55 17.48 10.39
C GLU A 25 29.21 15.99 10.50
N PRO A 26 28.18 15.50 9.79
CA PRO A 26 27.90 14.08 9.69
C PRO A 26 29.09 13.30 9.14
N MET A 27 29.19 12.04 9.55
CA MET A 27 30.11 11.09 8.91
C MET A 27 29.65 10.84 7.47
N ILE A 28 30.60 10.93 6.52
CA ILE A 28 30.36 10.59 5.12
C ILE A 28 30.64 9.10 4.96
N VAL A 29 29.66 8.36 4.43
CA VAL A 29 29.78 6.94 4.15
C VAL A 29 29.41 6.65 2.70
N SER A 30 30.08 5.68 2.09
CA SER A 30 29.77 5.23 0.73
C SER A 30 28.59 4.26 0.75
N GLY A 31 27.46 4.70 0.20
CA GLY A 31 26.29 3.84 -0.04
C GLY A 31 26.32 3.20 -1.43
N ARG A 32 25.41 2.25 -1.66
CA ARG A 32 25.08 1.72 -3.00
C ARG A 32 23.57 1.67 -3.16
N VAL A 33 23.10 1.94 -4.37
CA VAL A 33 21.72 1.69 -4.78
C VAL A 33 21.71 0.35 -5.52
N LEU A 34 20.99 -0.62 -4.99
CA LEU A 34 20.85 -1.92 -5.65
C LEU A 34 19.86 -1.81 -6.82
N PRO A 35 20.09 -2.52 -7.93
CA PRO A 35 19.09 -2.59 -9.00
C PRO A 35 17.80 -3.22 -8.44
N PRO A 36 16.62 -2.68 -8.79
CA PRO A 36 15.36 -3.22 -8.31
C PRO A 36 15.10 -4.62 -8.90
N PRO A 37 14.44 -5.52 -8.15
CA PRO A 37 14.06 -6.82 -8.66
C PRO A 37 12.99 -6.68 -9.76
N ARG A 38 12.91 -7.66 -10.65
CA ARG A 38 11.80 -7.75 -11.60
C ARG A 38 10.58 -8.36 -10.91
N LEU A 39 9.41 -7.81 -11.16
CA LEU A 39 8.12 -8.28 -10.67
C LEU A 39 7.41 -9.06 -11.76
N GLU A 40 6.88 -10.22 -11.40
CA GLU A 40 6.11 -11.08 -12.32
C GLU A 40 4.63 -11.05 -11.96
N TYR A 41 3.77 -10.91 -12.96
CA TYR A 41 2.30 -10.88 -12.83
C TYR A 41 1.64 -12.04 -13.59
N GLY A 42 0.34 -12.25 -13.39
CA GLY A 42 -0.38 -13.36 -14.01
C GLY A 42 -0.39 -13.25 -15.53
N LYS A 43 -0.42 -14.40 -16.21
CA LYS A 43 -0.59 -14.46 -17.66
C LYS A 43 -2.04 -14.08 -18.00
N GLY A 44 -2.28 -12.83 -18.38
CA GLY A 44 -3.62 -12.41 -18.81
C GLY A 44 -4.11 -13.27 -19.99
N ASN A 45 -5.31 -13.86 -19.88
CA ASN A 45 -6.04 -14.61 -20.93
C ASN A 45 -5.15 -15.42 -21.91
N GLY A 46 -4.20 -16.21 -21.42
CA GLY A 46 -3.33 -17.06 -22.26
C GLY A 46 -2.19 -16.34 -22.99
N GLY A 47 -1.92 -15.08 -22.63
CA GLY A 47 -0.83 -14.25 -23.15
C GLY A 47 0.54 -14.56 -22.55
N ARG A 48 1.52 -13.73 -22.94
CA ARG A 48 2.91 -13.82 -22.43
C ARG A 48 3.00 -13.43 -20.96
N GLN A 49 4.02 -13.96 -20.29
CA GLN A 49 4.40 -13.58 -18.92
C GLN A 49 4.61 -12.07 -18.84
N ILE A 50 3.94 -11.41 -17.89
CA ILE A 50 4.11 -9.97 -17.64
C ILE A 50 5.23 -9.80 -16.62
N ILE A 51 6.23 -8.99 -16.98
CA ILE A 51 7.40 -8.70 -16.14
C ILE A 51 7.62 -7.20 -16.13
N LEU A 52 7.78 -6.62 -14.93
CA LEU A 52 7.95 -5.19 -14.72
C LEU A 52 9.19 -4.93 -13.87
N THR A 53 9.83 -3.79 -14.07
CA THR A 53 10.93 -3.32 -13.20
C THR A 53 10.44 -2.08 -12.46
N PRO A 54 10.42 -2.08 -11.11
CA PRO A 54 10.07 -0.92 -10.31
C PRO A 54 10.94 0.29 -10.64
N LYS A 55 10.35 1.47 -10.59
CA LYS A 55 11.04 2.75 -10.72
C LYS A 55 10.97 3.48 -9.39
N ASP A 56 12.11 3.89 -8.86
CA ASP A 56 12.21 4.63 -7.60
C ASP A 56 11.49 3.93 -6.41
N GLY A 57 11.50 2.59 -6.41
CA GLY A 57 10.86 1.77 -5.38
C GLY A 57 9.35 1.56 -5.55
N ALA A 58 8.75 2.02 -6.64
CA ALA A 58 7.31 1.93 -6.90
C ALA A 58 6.98 1.29 -8.26
N TRP A 59 5.76 0.78 -8.39
CA TRP A 59 5.18 0.25 -9.63
C TRP A 59 3.66 0.44 -9.65
N ASN A 60 3.05 0.34 -10.83
CA ASN A 60 1.59 0.34 -10.99
C ASN A 60 1.07 -1.09 -11.21
N SER A 61 0.08 -1.52 -10.43
CA SER A 61 -0.56 -2.84 -10.53
C SER A 61 -1.91 -2.82 -11.23
N THR A 62 -2.48 -1.65 -11.57
CA THR A 62 -3.86 -1.53 -12.05
C THR A 62 -4.11 -2.19 -13.40
N GLU A 63 -3.06 -2.36 -14.21
CA GLU A 63 -3.16 -2.91 -15.57
C GLU A 63 -2.98 -4.43 -15.62
N PHE A 64 -2.64 -5.05 -14.49
CA PHE A 64 -2.17 -6.43 -14.46
C PHE A 64 -2.95 -7.29 -13.47
N LYS A 65 -3.16 -8.56 -13.85
CA LYS A 65 -3.79 -9.56 -12.99
C LYS A 65 -2.76 -10.19 -12.06
N PHE A 66 -3.16 -10.55 -10.85
CA PHE A 66 -2.27 -11.23 -9.89
C PHE A 66 -1.61 -12.47 -10.50
N PHE A 67 -0.38 -12.77 -10.06
CA PHE A 67 0.37 -13.95 -10.51
C PHE A 67 -0.45 -15.23 -10.27
N GLU A 68 -0.97 -15.36 -9.06
CA GLU A 68 -2.02 -16.31 -8.69
C GLU A 68 -3.22 -15.51 -8.19
N SER A 69 -4.33 -15.57 -8.91
CA SER A 69 -5.56 -14.93 -8.47
C SER A 69 -6.42 -15.89 -7.64
N ALA A 70 -7.17 -15.32 -6.70
CA ALA A 70 -8.13 -16.07 -5.92
C ALA A 70 -9.43 -16.32 -6.71
N SER A 71 -10.16 -17.35 -6.31
CA SER A 71 -11.56 -17.55 -6.71
C SER A 71 -12.46 -17.34 -5.49
N CYS A 72 -13.47 -16.49 -5.65
CA CYS A 72 -14.46 -16.15 -4.64
C CYS A 72 -15.81 -16.72 -5.09
N GLU A 73 -16.26 -17.80 -4.46
CA GLU A 73 -17.52 -18.45 -4.84
C GLU A 73 -18.76 -17.67 -4.38
N SER A 74 -18.64 -16.92 -3.28
CA SER A 74 -19.74 -16.12 -2.75
C SER A 74 -19.27 -14.97 -1.87
N PHE A 75 -20.04 -13.89 -1.89
CA PHE A 75 -19.83 -12.70 -1.07
C PHE A 75 -21.17 -12.05 -0.72
N GLY A 76 -21.15 -11.15 0.26
CA GLY A 76 -22.30 -10.35 0.68
C GLY A 76 -21.84 -8.99 1.17
N PHE A 77 -22.75 -8.02 1.21
CA PHE A 77 -22.48 -6.70 1.77
C PHE A 77 -23.39 -6.43 2.95
N VAL A 78 -22.81 -5.88 4.02
CA VAL A 78 -23.53 -5.38 5.18
C VAL A 78 -23.13 -3.94 5.38
N SER A 79 -24.12 -3.05 5.53
CA SER A 79 -23.88 -1.64 5.73
C SER A 79 -24.66 -1.07 6.91
N PHE A 80 -23.97 -0.25 7.68
CA PHE A 80 -24.53 0.52 8.78
C PHE A 80 -24.76 1.99 8.41
N LEU A 81 -24.66 2.32 7.12
CA LEU A 81 -24.94 3.67 6.64
C LEU A 81 -26.44 3.99 6.72
N PRO A 82 -26.80 5.27 6.93
CA PRO A 82 -28.20 5.69 6.89
C PRO A 82 -28.89 5.37 5.55
N PRO A 83 -30.22 5.12 5.53
CA PRO A 83 -30.98 4.76 4.33
C PRO A 83 -30.79 5.70 3.13
N HIS A 84 -30.65 6.99 3.35
CA HIS A 84 -30.46 7.98 2.28
C HIS A 84 -29.12 7.85 1.53
N LYS A 85 -28.19 7.01 1.98
CA LYS A 85 -26.92 6.70 1.29
C LYS A 85 -26.95 5.35 0.56
N ALA A 86 -28.10 4.68 0.47
CA ALA A 86 -28.22 3.35 -0.14
C ALA A 86 -27.74 3.31 -1.60
N SER A 87 -27.99 4.36 -2.39
CA SER A 87 -27.54 4.44 -3.78
C SER A 87 -26.01 4.43 -3.93
N MET A 88 -25.30 5.16 -3.06
CA MET A 88 -23.83 5.17 -3.02
C MET A 88 -23.27 3.79 -2.69
N LEU A 89 -23.95 3.04 -1.82
CA LEU A 89 -23.53 1.70 -1.44
C LEU A 89 -23.65 0.72 -2.60
N GLN A 90 -24.73 0.79 -3.39
CA GLN A 90 -24.86 -0.03 -4.59
C GLN A 90 -23.72 0.23 -5.60
N GLU A 91 -23.38 1.51 -5.83
CA GLU A 91 -22.27 1.86 -6.71
C GLU A 91 -20.93 1.36 -6.17
N PHE A 92 -20.68 1.55 -4.87
CA PHE A 92 -19.48 1.03 -4.21
C PHE A 92 -19.33 -0.48 -4.35
N CYS A 93 -20.41 -1.23 -4.12
CA CYS A 93 -20.46 -2.68 -4.29
C CYS A 93 -20.10 -3.11 -5.71
N MET A 94 -20.65 -2.43 -6.73
CA MET A 94 -20.30 -2.68 -8.13
C MET A 94 -18.83 -2.39 -8.42
N GLN A 95 -18.27 -1.31 -7.84
CA GLN A 95 -16.85 -0.98 -8.03
C GLN A 95 -15.93 -2.03 -7.41
N ILE A 96 -16.25 -2.56 -6.23
CA ILE A 96 -15.50 -3.67 -5.63
C ILE A 96 -15.46 -4.87 -6.58
N VAL A 97 -16.61 -5.31 -7.08
CA VAL A 97 -16.68 -6.48 -7.99
C VAL A 97 -15.86 -6.22 -9.25
N ARG A 98 -15.97 -5.03 -9.84
CA ARG A 98 -15.19 -4.63 -11.03
C ARG A 98 -13.69 -4.64 -10.76
N THR A 99 -13.24 -4.07 -9.65
CA THR A 99 -11.83 -4.03 -9.26
C THR A 99 -11.27 -5.42 -8.96
N CYS A 100 -12.01 -6.26 -8.23
CA CYS A 100 -11.59 -7.65 -7.98
C CYS A 100 -11.42 -8.41 -9.31
N ARG A 101 -12.37 -8.28 -10.23
CA ARG A 101 -12.29 -8.97 -11.53
C ARG A 101 -11.19 -8.40 -12.42
N SER A 102 -10.92 -7.10 -12.36
CA SER A 102 -9.82 -6.49 -13.14
C SER A 102 -8.45 -6.99 -12.67
N THR A 103 -8.29 -7.36 -11.40
CA THR A 103 -7.06 -7.98 -10.87
C THR A 103 -7.00 -9.50 -11.09
N GLY A 104 -8.02 -10.07 -11.75
CA GLY A 104 -8.07 -11.49 -12.09
C GLY A 104 -8.76 -12.37 -11.06
N ILE A 105 -9.30 -11.82 -9.97
CA ILE A 105 -10.11 -12.57 -9.01
C ILE A 105 -11.40 -13.01 -9.71
N GLU A 106 -11.69 -14.30 -9.66
CA GLU A 106 -12.97 -14.82 -10.11
C GLU A 106 -14.03 -14.54 -9.03
N MET A 107 -15.13 -13.88 -9.40
CA MET A 107 -16.13 -13.42 -8.44
C MET A 107 -17.50 -13.29 -9.14
N PRO A 108 -18.62 -13.65 -8.48
CA PRO A 108 -19.96 -13.45 -9.02
C PRO A 108 -20.28 -11.97 -9.25
N ASP A 109 -21.17 -11.69 -10.20
CA ASP A 109 -21.60 -10.31 -10.53
C ASP A 109 -22.38 -9.64 -9.40
N SER A 110 -23.14 -10.42 -8.64
CA SER A 110 -24.01 -9.94 -7.57
C SER A 110 -23.72 -10.65 -6.25
N PRO A 111 -23.84 -9.92 -5.12
CA PRO A 111 -23.72 -10.52 -3.80
C PRO A 111 -24.89 -11.47 -3.53
N LYS A 112 -24.67 -12.50 -2.71
CA LYS A 112 -25.74 -13.38 -2.24
C LYS A 112 -26.74 -12.65 -1.34
N PHE A 113 -26.28 -11.68 -0.59
CA PHE A 113 -27.13 -10.83 0.24
C PHE A 113 -26.58 -9.42 0.31
N TYR A 114 -27.51 -8.49 0.48
CA TYR A 114 -27.26 -7.10 0.72
C TYR A 114 -28.11 -6.69 1.91
N GLU A 115 -27.44 -6.40 3.03
CA GLU A 115 -28.11 -6.01 4.27
C GLU A 115 -27.76 -4.59 4.64
N GLN A 116 -28.79 -3.78 4.86
CA GLN A 116 -28.66 -2.47 5.47
C GLN A 116 -29.20 -2.56 6.89
N ALA A 117 -28.34 -2.25 7.86
CA ALA A 117 -28.72 -2.19 9.25
C ALA A 117 -29.86 -1.17 9.40
N ARG A 118 -30.97 -1.64 9.95
CA ARG A 118 -32.06 -0.74 10.36
C ARG A 118 -31.61 -0.06 11.65
N LYS A 119 -32.08 1.15 11.90
CA LYS A 119 -31.95 1.74 13.24
C LYS A 119 -32.50 0.71 14.23
N ASN A 120 -31.70 0.34 15.22
CA ASN A 120 -32.27 -0.20 16.45
C ASN A 120 -32.98 0.98 17.10
N ASP A 121 -34.28 0.81 17.36
CA ASP A 121 -35.10 1.75 18.13
C ASP A 121 -34.50 1.97 19.54
#